data_AF-A0A917C0X0-F1
#
_entry.id   AF-A0A917C0X0-F1
#
_cell.length_a   1.000
_cell.length_b   1.000
_cell.length_c   1.000
_cell.angle_alpha   90.00
_cell.angle_beta   90.00
_cell.angle_gamma   90.00
#
_symmetry.space_group_name_H-M   'P 1'
#
loop_
_entity.id
_entity.type
_entity.pdbx_description
1 polymer ?
#
loop_
_entity_poly.entity_id
_entity_poly.type
_entity_poly.pdbx_seq_one_letter_code
_entity_poly.pdbx_strand_id
1 'polypeptide(L)'
;MSRFDQQYEEWLHSNLAVERNPRRTELLQKGLGHGTVEFLRSVWFPAVGNFSHLLPEWEVRDFGNGYRYLDLAYMPDGAKGG
;
A
#
# COMPACT_ATOMS: atom_id res chain seq x y z
N MET A 1 13.47 16.43 -4.26
CA MET A 1 12.78 15.33 -3.56
C MET A 1 13.76 14.20 -3.36
N SER A 2 13.67 13.46 -2.25
CA SER A 2 14.52 12.27 -2.08
C SER A 2 14.07 11.16 -3.03
N ARG A 3 14.94 10.17 -3.31
CA ARG A 3 14.57 9.00 -4.11
C ARG A 3 13.35 8.27 -3.52
N PHE A 4 13.28 8.20 -2.20
CA PHE A 4 12.13 7.65 -1.50
C PHE A 4 10.85 8.44 -1.82
N ASP A 5 10.86 9.77 -1.67
CA ASP A 5 9.65 10.58 -1.86
C ASP A 5 9.12 10.44 -3.30
N GLN A 6 10.01 10.44 -4.28
CA GLN A 6 9.64 10.23 -5.68
C GLN A 6 9.00 8.85 -5.90
N GLN A 7 9.66 7.76 -5.47
CA GLN A 7 9.09 6.41 -5.66
C GLN A 7 7.81 6.22 -4.86
N TYR A 8 7.68 6.86 -3.69
CA TYR A 8 6.48 6.79 -2.86
C TYR A 8 5.29 7.46 -3.56
N GLU A 9 5.48 8.66 -4.11
CA GLU A 9 4.44 9.37 -4.86
C GLU A 9 4.03 8.63 -6.13
N GLU A 10 5.00 8.16 -6.93
CA GLU A 10 4.74 7.36 -8.13
C GLU A 10 3.98 6.08 -7.78
N TRP A 11 4.39 5.39 -6.71
CA TRP A 11 3.73 4.18 -6.22
C TRP A 11 2.30 4.45 -5.73
N LEU A 12 2.06 5.52 -4.96
CA LEU A 12 0.72 5.86 -4.48
C LEU A 12 -0.21 6.26 -5.63
N HIS A 13 0.27 7.05 -6.59
CA HIS A 13 -0.48 7.43 -7.79
C HIS A 13 -0.83 6.23 -8.67
N SER A 14 0.12 5.30 -8.88
CA SER A 14 -0.15 4.09 -9.66
C SER A 14 -1.24 3.23 -9.02
N ASN A 15 -1.24 3.08 -7.68
CA ASN A 15 -2.31 2.39 -6.95
C ASN A 15 -3.67 3.09 -7.12
N LEU A 16 -3.70 4.42 -7.01
CA LEU A 16 -4.93 5.20 -7.22
C LEU A 16 -5.49 5.08 -8.65
N ALA A 17 -4.60 5.04 -9.66
CA ALA A 17 -5.00 4.98 -11.07
C ALA A 17 -5.69 3.67 -11.46
N VAL A 18 -5.35 2.56 -10.78
CA VAL A 18 -5.89 1.23 -11.09
C VAL A 18 -7.00 0.79 -10.14
N GLU A 19 -7.17 1.47 -9.01
CA GLU A 19 -8.16 1.12 -8.00
C GLU A 19 -9.61 1.36 -8.49
N ARG A 20 -10.48 0.39 -8.23
CA ARG A 20 -11.92 0.43 -8.59
C ARG A 20 -12.85 0.46 -7.39
N ASN A 21 -12.36 0.06 -6.22
CA ASN A 21 -13.06 0.08 -4.95
C ASN A 21 -13.10 1.52 -4.41
N PRO A 22 -14.28 2.17 -4.36
CA PRO A 22 -14.39 3.57 -3.94
C PRO A 22 -13.88 3.82 -2.52
N ARG A 23 -14.02 2.83 -1.63
CA ARG A 23 -13.58 2.96 -0.24
C ARG A 23 -12.05 2.92 -0.13
N ARG A 24 -11.39 2.00 -0.84
CA ARG A 24 -9.92 1.97 -0.92
C ARG A 24 -9.39 3.23 -1.60
N THR A 25 -10.03 3.70 -2.67
CA THR A 25 -9.68 4.98 -3.31
C THR A 25 -9.72 6.15 -2.33
N GLU A 26 -10.78 6.27 -1.52
CA GLU A 26 -10.90 7.33 -0.50
C GLU A 26 -9.77 7.27 0.54
N LEU A 27 -9.39 6.06 0.99
CA LEU A 27 -8.28 5.87 1.92
C LEU A 27 -6.95 6.31 1.30
N LEU A 28 -6.66 5.86 0.08
CA LEU A 28 -5.43 6.23 -0.63
C LEU A 28 -5.34 7.73 -0.93
N GLN A 29 -6.47 8.39 -1.24
CA GLN A 29 -6.51 9.85 -1.46
C GLN A 29 -6.21 10.65 -0.20
N LYS A 30 -6.53 10.14 0.99
CA LYS A 30 -6.15 10.76 2.27
C LYS A 30 -4.65 10.65 2.55
N GLY A 31 -3.97 9.74 1.85
CA GLY A 31 -2.59 9.38 2.10
C GLY A 31 -2.46 8.36 3.23
N LEU A 32 -1.30 7.70 3.29
CA LEU A 32 -1.03 6.70 4.30
C LEU A 32 -0.76 7.34 5.67
N GLY A 33 -1.06 6.61 6.73
CA GLY A 33 -0.74 7.03 8.09
C GLY A 33 0.76 7.29 8.27
N HIS A 34 1.12 8.22 9.16
CA HIS A 34 2.50 8.61 9.43
C HIS A 34 3.40 7.40 9.76
N GLY A 35 2.91 6.46 10.58
CA GLY A 35 3.66 5.24 10.94
C GLY A 35 3.98 4.36 9.73
N THR A 36 3.03 4.20 8.81
CA THR A 36 3.23 3.44 7.55
C THR A 36 4.25 4.12 6.66
N VAL A 37 4.17 5.45 6.51
CA VAL A 37 5.15 6.22 5.73
C VAL A 37 6.55 6.11 6.34
N GLU A 38 6.67 6.21 7.67
CA GLU A 38 7.96 6.07 8.36
C GLU A 38 8.53 4.65 8.27
N PHE A 39 7.68 3.62 8.37
CA PHE A 39 8.11 2.25 8.10
C PHE A 39 8.63 2.08 6.68
N LEU A 40 7.91 2.62 5.69
CA LEU A 40 8.32 2.57 4.30
C LEU A 40 9.67 3.29 4.10
N ARG A 41 9.83 4.46 4.70
CA ARG A 41 11.02 5.33 4.57
C ARG A 41 12.24 4.75 5.25
N SER A 42 12.08 4.29 6.49
CA SER A 42 13.19 3.95 7.38
C SER A 42 13.53 2.46 7.39
N VAL A 43 12.61 1.59 6.98
CA VAL A 43 12.79 0.13 7.05
C VAL A 43 12.64 -0.51 5.67
N TRP A 44 11.46 -0.42 5.06
CA TRP A 44 11.16 -1.17 3.84
C TRP A 44 12.04 -0.73 2.67
N PHE A 45 12.04 0.56 2.35
CA PHE A 45 12.71 1.07 1.17
C PHE A 45 14.24 0.92 1.24
N PRO A 46 14.91 1.15 2.38
CA PRO A 46 16.33 0.83 2.52
C PRO A 46 16.64 -0.66 2.37
N ALA A 47 15.75 -1.56 2.82
CA ALA A 47 15.97 -3.01 2.76
C ALA A 47 15.65 -3.64 1.40
N VAL A 48 14.57 -3.21 0.74
CA VAL A 48 14.02 -3.81 -0.49
C VAL A 48 14.34 -2.96 -1.74
N GLY A 49 14.48 -1.64 -1.58
CA GLY A 49 14.86 -0.71 -2.66
C GLY A 49 13.74 -0.31 -3.63
N ASN A 50 12.54 -0.88 -3.50
CA ASN A 50 11.38 -0.60 -4.34
C ASN A 50 10.05 -0.97 -3.64
N PHE A 51 8.93 -0.62 -4.27
CA PHE A 51 7.56 -0.93 -3.81
C PHE A 51 6.85 -1.94 -4.72
N SER A 52 7.59 -2.69 -5.54
CA SER A 52 7.00 -3.68 -6.44
C SER A 52 6.25 -4.74 -5.63
N HIS A 53 5.04 -5.09 -6.09
CA HIS A 53 4.14 -6.04 -5.42
C HIS A 53 3.67 -5.64 -4.02
N LEU A 54 3.95 -4.41 -3.58
CA LEU A 54 3.45 -3.87 -2.31
C LEU A 54 2.19 -3.06 -2.58
N LEU A 55 1.10 -3.38 -1.90
CA LEU A 55 -0.18 -2.69 -2.03
C LEU A 55 -0.52 -1.98 -0.71
N PRO A 56 -0.77 -0.67 -0.71
CA PRO A 56 -1.24 0.05 0.47
C PRO A 56 -2.75 -0.10 0.69
N GLU A 57 -3.20 0.00 1.94
CA GLU A 57 -4.64 0.01 2.29
C GLU A 57 -5.41 -1.16 1.65
N TRP A 58 -4.86 -2.37 1.73
CA TRP A 58 -5.38 -3.53 1.01
C TRP A 58 -6.64 -4.09 1.68
N GLU A 59 -7.72 -4.22 0.92
CA GLU A 59 -8.99 -4.74 1.44
C GLU A 59 -8.92 -6.26 1.66
N VAL A 60 -9.36 -6.70 2.83
CA VAL A 60 -9.58 -8.10 3.17
C VAL A 60 -10.96 -8.28 3.79
N ARG A 61 -11.52 -9.49 3.65
CA ARG A 61 -12.76 -9.87 4.34
C ARG A 61 -12.42 -10.51 5.68
N ASP A 62 -13.11 -10.06 6.73
CA ASP A 62 -13.07 -10.74 8.02
C ASP A 62 -14.08 -11.90 8.10
N PHE A 63 -14.00 -12.71 9.16
CA PHE A 63 -14.90 -13.85 9.40
C PHE A 63 -16.37 -13.46 9.60
N GLY A 64 -16.66 -12.18 9.85
CA GLY A 64 -18.01 -11.64 10.04
C GLY A 64 -18.59 -10.98 8.78
N ASN A 65 -18.02 -11.21 7.60
CA ASN A 65 -18.37 -10.51 6.35
C ASN A 65 -18.13 -8.99 6.39
N GLY A 66 -17.32 -8.51 7.33
CA GLY A 66 -16.86 -7.14 7.37
C GLY A 66 -15.67 -6.90 6.43
N TYR A 67 -15.52 -5.66 6.00
CA TYR A 67 -14.35 -5.19 5.28
C TYR A 67 -13.31 -4.64 6.27
N ARG A 68 -12.04 -4.98 6.04
CA ARG A 68 -10.89 -4.44 6.77
C ARG A 68 -9.84 -4.02 5.76
N TYR A 69 -9.00 -3.06 6.14
CA TYR A 69 -7.93 -2.55 5.30
C TYR A 69 -6.62 -2.74 6.04
N LEU A 70 -5.70 -3.48 5.43
CA LEU A 70 -4.35 -3.67 5.93
C LEU A 70 -3.49 -2.52 5.44
N ASP A 71 -2.66 -1.95 6.31
CA ASP A 71 -1.78 -0.83 5.96
C ASP A 71 -0.93 -1.14 4.71
N LEU A 72 -0.38 -2.37 4.66
CA LEU A 72 0.45 -2.87 3.57
C LEU A 72 0.19 -4.37 3.34
N ALA A 73 0.10 -4.79 2.08
CA ALA A 73 0.08 -6.18 1.66
C ALA A 73 1.16 -6.43 0.59
N TYR A 74 2.05 -7.40 0.83
CA TYR A 74 3.08 -7.80 -0.13
C TYR A 74 2.67 -9.08 -0.86
N MET A 75 2.47 -8.99 -2.17
CA MET A 75 1.92 -10.08 -3.00
C MET A 75 2.69 -10.26 -4.31
N PRO A 76 3.92 -10.81 -4.27
CA PRO A 76 4.65 -11.20 -5.47
C PRO A 76 3.92 -12.34 -6.21
N ASP A 77 3.98 -12.32 -7.54
CA ASP A 77 3.15 -13.15 -8.43
C ASP A 77 2.91 -14.58 -7.96
N GLY A 78 1.65 -14.91 -7.66
CA GLY A 78 1.20 -16.25 -7.24
C GLY A 78 1.05 -16.45 -5.74
N ALA A 79 1.51 -15.50 -4.90
CA ALA A 79 1.26 -15.55 -3.47
C ALA A 79 -0.23 -15.31 -3.18
N LYS A 80 -0.98 -16.38 -2.93
CA LYS A 80 -2.27 -16.28 -2.26
C LYS A 80 -1.96 -15.98 -0.80
N GLY A 81 -2.12 -14.73 -0.38
CA GLY A 81 -2.30 -14.42 1.04
C GLY A 81 -3.39 -15.36 1.56
N GLY A 82 -3.05 -16.16 2.57
CA GLY A 82 -3.85 -17.30 3.04
C GLY A 82 -5.25 -16.93 3.51
#